data_AF-A0A2M7VPQ7-F1
#
_entry.id   AF-A0A2M7VPQ7-F1
#
_cell.length_a   1.000
_cell.length_b   1.000
_cell.length_c   1.000
_cell.angle_alpha   90.00
_cell.angle_beta   90.00
_cell.angle_gamma   90.00
#
_symmetry.space_group_name_H-M   'P 1'
#
loop_
_entity.id
_entity.type
_entity.pdbx_description
1 polymer ?
#
loop_
_entity_poly.entity_id
_entity_poly.type
_entity_poly.pdbx_seq_one_letter_code
_entity_poly.pdbx_strand_id
1 'polypeptide(L)'
;MPKPNIRAQESTKSIEKLYITMRHLFNRGFYKPMGISGETLRSALLSLKPEIYGSIAETKVELNGLNYVIERLPEGIEECQFINLTADEGLKNSHFKAIIPPKRRRNCYRIDKNQMNIEVTRGRSEIYDILTHLTFLFIESHKIKDRVLINEGNSTIREWKHLEEVVLFNKKLDQEDREVLIAHLASILGRNYYEVLNADKLFSTKSKPNRLFEIFYWLGKLAIDEVLKNEKRVITFSSELRENIGHHLYGEIWANNIKKVLFKNNLLDKPIHIISANMHSVMNSIYAPLAIPKERLANKGMTLFEKLSDSANEELQQKVMAYALKNGLIYIKDASGTNINVQIIDASKIDFSQSEYKINQSEMPIIVVMDYAFGEQAFETMDELLKPYKSNRGKEHHLNVISVSIMGKAGILDGKKGDIMIPSAHIFEGTADNYPFENQLSKKDLEGFGLKVYDGAMISVLGTSLQNKDILEFFHNSTWNVIGLEMEGAHYHKAIQSASKIRGNISANVKVCYAYYASDNPLETGSTLASGGLGTTGVKPTYAITQKILEKIFNY
;
A
#
# COMPACT_ATOMS: atom_id res chain seq x y z
N MET A 1 10.22 31.88 -11.78
CA MET A 1 9.44 30.84 -11.09
C MET A 1 7.97 31.06 -11.48
N PRO A 2 7.26 30.07 -12.04
CA PRO A 2 5.82 30.20 -12.23
C PRO A 2 5.14 30.43 -10.87
N LYS A 3 4.03 31.18 -10.85
CA LYS A 3 3.23 31.36 -9.62
C LYS A 3 2.90 29.97 -9.03
N PRO A 4 2.95 29.75 -7.70
CA PRO A 4 2.73 28.43 -7.07
C PRO A 4 1.49 27.68 -7.61
N ASN A 5 0.45 28.44 -7.93
CA ASN A 5 -0.81 27.93 -8.48
C ASN A 5 -0.67 27.29 -9.88
N ILE A 6 0.25 27.76 -10.74
CA ILE A 6 0.44 27.20 -12.10
C ILE A 6 1.05 25.80 -12.02
N ARG A 7 2.04 25.61 -11.13
CA ARG A 7 2.73 24.33 -11.02
C ARG A 7 1.85 23.25 -10.38
N ALA A 8 1.08 23.61 -9.35
CA ALA A 8 0.06 22.73 -8.79
C ALA A 8 -0.97 22.30 -9.85
N GLN A 9 -1.45 23.23 -10.70
CA GLN A 9 -2.36 22.91 -11.80
C GLN A 9 -1.75 21.95 -12.84
N GLU A 10 -0.47 22.13 -13.19
CA GLU A 10 0.24 21.19 -14.06
C GLU A 10 0.34 19.79 -13.44
N SER A 11 0.60 19.72 -12.13
CA SER A 11 0.64 18.46 -11.37
C SER A 11 -0.72 17.76 -11.38
N THR A 12 -1.80 18.48 -11.06
CA THR A 12 -3.18 17.94 -11.12
C THR A 12 -3.51 17.40 -12.51
N LYS A 13 -3.22 18.18 -13.58
CA LYS A 13 -3.43 17.73 -14.96
C LYS A 13 -2.58 16.50 -15.32
N SER A 14 -1.36 16.42 -14.80
CA SER A 14 -0.47 15.28 -15.05
C SER A 14 -0.98 14.01 -14.36
N ILE A 15 -1.48 14.11 -13.13
CA ILE A 15 -2.12 12.99 -12.41
C ILE A 15 -3.37 12.51 -13.13
N GLU A 16 -4.24 13.42 -13.55
CA GLU A 16 -5.44 13.10 -14.33
C GLU A 16 -5.08 12.41 -15.65
N LYS A 17 -4.09 12.95 -16.38
CA LYS A 17 -3.60 12.37 -17.63
C LYS A 17 -3.03 10.96 -17.43
N LEU A 18 -2.26 10.73 -16.35
CA LEU A 18 -1.76 9.40 -15.99
C LEU A 18 -2.92 8.43 -15.78
N TYR A 19 -3.90 8.81 -14.95
CA TYR A 19 -5.03 7.95 -14.61
C TYR A 19 -5.87 7.57 -15.84
N ILE A 20 -6.29 8.56 -16.64
CA ILE A 20 -7.07 8.33 -17.86
C ILE A 20 -6.30 7.43 -18.84
N THR A 21 -5.00 7.68 -19.00
CA THR A 21 -4.15 6.91 -19.91
C THR A 21 -3.97 5.48 -19.44
N MET A 22 -3.70 5.24 -18.15
CA MET A 22 -3.58 3.89 -17.60
C MET A 22 -4.88 3.10 -17.80
N ARG A 23 -6.04 3.72 -17.55
CA ARG A 23 -7.35 3.10 -17.80
C ARG A 23 -7.55 2.77 -19.27
N HIS A 24 -7.17 3.66 -20.18
CA HIS A 24 -7.23 3.40 -21.62
C HIS A 24 -6.31 2.23 -22.03
N LEU A 25 -5.07 2.20 -21.57
CA LEU A 25 -4.10 1.16 -21.90
C LEU A 25 -4.53 -0.20 -21.35
N PHE A 26 -5.10 -0.21 -20.14
CA PHE A 26 -5.71 -1.39 -19.55
C PHE A 26 -6.82 -1.93 -20.47
N ASN A 27 -7.78 -1.10 -20.87
CA ASN A 27 -8.87 -1.52 -21.75
C ASN A 27 -8.35 -2.02 -23.11
N ARG A 28 -7.31 -1.39 -23.65
CA ARG A 28 -6.65 -1.79 -24.90
C ARG A 28 -6.02 -3.19 -24.81
N GLY A 29 -5.63 -3.66 -23.63
CA GLY A 29 -5.06 -5.00 -23.41
C GLY A 29 -3.56 -5.11 -23.61
N PHE A 30 -2.89 -4.11 -24.19
CA PHE A 30 -1.43 -4.06 -24.22
C PHE A 30 -0.90 -2.67 -24.56
N TYR A 31 0.37 -2.43 -24.26
CA TYR A 31 1.12 -1.28 -24.76
C TYR A 31 2.63 -1.51 -24.76
N LYS A 32 3.32 -0.70 -25.57
CA LYS A 32 4.79 -0.61 -25.60
C LYS A 32 5.22 0.59 -24.75
N PRO A 33 5.91 0.40 -23.62
CA PRO A 33 6.17 1.46 -22.67
C PRO A 33 7.06 2.58 -23.19
N MET A 34 8.03 2.27 -24.04
CA MET A 34 8.91 3.23 -24.73
C MET A 34 8.45 3.56 -26.17
N GLY A 35 7.30 3.01 -26.61
CA GLY A 35 6.69 3.34 -27.89
C GLY A 35 5.70 4.50 -27.80
N ILE A 36 5.02 4.79 -28.92
CA ILE A 36 3.96 5.82 -29.02
C ILE A 36 2.86 5.59 -27.99
N SER A 37 2.46 4.33 -27.78
CA SER A 37 1.41 3.96 -26.82
C SER A 37 1.74 4.30 -25.35
N GLY A 38 3.03 4.43 -25.01
CA GLY A 38 3.48 4.80 -23.66
C GLY A 38 3.87 6.28 -23.50
N GLU A 39 3.93 7.05 -24.60
CA GLU A 39 4.44 8.44 -24.61
C GLU A 39 3.68 9.33 -23.62
N THR A 40 2.36 9.17 -23.56
CA THR A 40 1.52 9.94 -22.65
C THR A 40 1.83 9.66 -21.19
N LEU A 41 2.09 8.40 -20.80
CA LEU A 41 2.46 8.06 -19.43
C LEU A 41 3.82 8.65 -19.06
N ARG A 42 4.81 8.50 -19.95
CA ARG A 42 6.17 9.01 -19.72
C ARG A 42 6.17 10.53 -19.57
N SER A 43 5.57 11.23 -20.53
CA SER A 43 5.49 12.70 -20.51
C SER A 43 4.75 13.22 -19.28
N ALA A 44 3.66 12.57 -18.87
CA ALA A 44 2.93 12.95 -17.68
C ALA A 44 3.74 12.71 -16.40
N LEU A 45 4.44 11.57 -16.27
CA LEU A 45 5.27 11.28 -15.10
C LEU A 45 6.49 12.23 -15.01
N LEU A 46 7.15 12.51 -16.14
CA LEU A 46 8.26 13.47 -16.23
C LEU A 46 7.81 14.92 -15.97
N SER A 47 6.61 15.28 -16.39
CA SER A 47 5.99 16.57 -16.08
C SER A 47 5.63 16.67 -14.60
N LEU A 48 5.08 15.61 -14.02
CA LEU A 48 4.67 15.55 -12.62
C LEU A 48 5.86 15.62 -11.67
N LYS A 49 6.98 14.98 -11.99
CA LYS A 49 8.17 14.89 -11.11
C LYS A 49 7.78 14.48 -9.67
N PRO A 50 7.21 13.27 -9.47
CA PRO A 50 6.83 12.85 -8.13
C PRO A 50 8.02 12.91 -7.17
N GLU A 51 7.77 13.35 -5.94
CA GLU A 51 8.81 13.52 -4.92
C GLU A 51 9.59 12.21 -4.70
N ILE A 52 8.88 11.08 -4.74
CA ILE A 52 9.47 9.75 -4.54
C ILE A 52 10.39 9.30 -5.67
N TYR A 53 10.28 9.91 -6.85
CA TYR A 53 11.11 9.63 -8.02
C TYR A 53 12.18 10.70 -8.27
N GLY A 54 12.43 11.59 -7.29
CA GLY A 54 13.61 12.44 -7.24
C GLY A 54 14.03 13.02 -8.59
N SER A 55 15.18 12.58 -9.09
CA SER A 55 15.78 13.07 -10.34
C SER A 55 15.25 12.40 -11.62
N ILE A 56 14.01 11.89 -11.63
CA ILE A 56 13.43 11.22 -12.81
C ILE A 56 13.47 12.10 -14.07
N ALA A 57 13.30 13.42 -13.93
CA ALA A 57 13.35 14.35 -15.05
C ALA A 57 14.76 14.82 -15.44
N GLU A 58 15.81 14.39 -14.72
CA GLU A 58 17.19 14.68 -15.05
C GLU A 58 17.82 13.59 -15.93
N THR A 59 18.98 13.88 -16.51
CA THR A 59 19.74 12.90 -17.33
C THR A 59 20.51 11.88 -16.49
N LYS A 60 20.67 12.11 -15.18
CA LYS A 60 21.26 11.14 -14.24
C LYS A 60 20.20 10.13 -13.80
N VAL A 61 20.65 8.91 -13.51
CA VAL A 61 19.76 7.82 -13.07
C VAL A 61 19.30 8.05 -11.63
N GLU A 62 18.04 7.82 -11.31
CA GLU A 62 17.48 7.97 -9.96
C GLU A 62 17.63 6.68 -9.11
N LEU A 63 18.53 6.71 -8.12
CA LEU A 63 18.87 5.55 -7.28
C LEU A 63 17.86 5.27 -6.16
N ASN A 64 17.37 6.30 -5.47
CA ASN A 64 16.46 6.14 -4.33
C ASN A 64 15.07 5.73 -4.80
N GLY A 65 14.60 6.36 -5.88
CA GLY A 65 13.37 5.96 -6.57
C GLY A 65 13.43 4.51 -7.08
N LEU A 66 14.58 4.09 -7.61
CA LEU A 66 14.78 2.70 -8.04
C LEU A 66 14.70 1.71 -6.87
N ASN A 67 15.31 2.04 -5.73
CA ASN A 67 15.20 1.19 -4.53
C ASN A 67 13.73 1.02 -4.12
N TYR A 68 12.97 2.12 -4.09
CA TYR A 68 11.53 2.06 -3.77
C TYR A 68 10.73 1.17 -4.73
N VAL A 69 11.04 1.23 -6.03
CA VAL A 69 10.39 0.47 -7.09
C VAL A 69 10.76 -1.03 -7.04
N ILE A 70 12.04 -1.36 -6.86
CA ILE A 70 12.52 -2.76 -6.82
C ILE A 70 11.99 -3.51 -5.59
N GLU A 71 11.72 -2.83 -4.47
CA GLU A 71 11.06 -3.44 -3.32
C GLU A 71 9.57 -3.79 -3.58
N ARG A 72 8.96 -3.26 -4.64
CA ARG A 72 7.52 -3.37 -4.95
C ARG A 72 7.23 -4.15 -6.23
N LEU A 73 8.21 -4.33 -7.10
CA LEU A 73 8.13 -5.20 -8.27
C LEU A 73 8.77 -6.57 -7.96
N PRO A 74 8.39 -7.64 -8.69
CA PRO A 74 9.02 -8.95 -8.49
C PRO A 74 10.49 -8.93 -8.90
N GLU A 75 11.30 -9.71 -8.18
CA GLU A 75 12.71 -9.90 -8.51
C GLU A 75 12.88 -10.45 -9.94
N GLY A 76 13.85 -9.90 -10.68
CA GLY A 76 14.15 -10.28 -12.05
C GLY A 76 13.31 -9.55 -13.10
N ILE A 77 12.35 -8.69 -12.73
CA ILE A 77 11.53 -7.94 -13.69
C ILE A 77 12.36 -7.08 -14.66
N GLU A 78 13.52 -6.61 -14.21
CA GLU A 78 14.50 -5.85 -14.97
C GLU A 78 15.10 -6.62 -16.15
N GLU A 79 14.99 -7.95 -16.14
CA GLU A 79 15.45 -8.86 -17.19
C GLU A 79 14.34 -9.23 -18.19
N CYS A 80 13.09 -8.82 -17.94
CA CYS A 80 11.95 -9.25 -18.72
C CYS A 80 11.63 -8.28 -19.86
N GLN A 81 11.51 -8.83 -21.07
CA GLN A 81 10.96 -8.13 -22.22
C GLN A 81 9.42 -8.04 -22.16
N PHE A 82 8.78 -9.09 -21.64
CA PHE A 82 7.32 -9.22 -21.59
C PHE A 82 6.86 -9.20 -20.14
N ILE A 83 5.93 -8.30 -19.82
CA ILE A 83 5.34 -8.20 -18.49
C ILE A 83 3.83 -8.31 -18.65
N ASN A 84 3.26 -9.38 -18.11
CA ASN A 84 1.85 -9.70 -18.26
C ASN A 84 1.15 -9.50 -16.92
N LEU A 85 0.16 -8.62 -16.89
CA LEU A 85 -0.73 -8.47 -15.74
C LEU A 85 -1.93 -9.40 -15.96
N THR A 86 -2.15 -10.31 -15.02
CA THR A 86 -3.14 -11.39 -15.13
C THR A 86 -4.07 -11.41 -13.92
N ALA A 87 -5.21 -12.10 -14.04
CA ALA A 87 -5.96 -12.55 -12.87
C ALA A 87 -5.26 -13.75 -12.21
N ASP A 88 -5.82 -14.31 -11.14
CA ASP A 88 -5.44 -15.66 -10.66
C ASP A 88 -5.94 -16.70 -11.67
N GLU A 89 -5.06 -17.04 -12.62
CA GLU A 89 -5.31 -17.98 -13.72
C GLU A 89 -4.76 -19.39 -13.42
N GLY A 90 -4.51 -19.71 -12.14
CA GLY A 90 -4.16 -21.06 -11.70
C GLY A 90 -2.67 -21.44 -11.84
N LEU A 91 -1.77 -20.48 -12.11
CA LEU A 91 -0.32 -20.73 -12.21
C LEU A 91 0.28 -21.35 -10.94
N LYS A 92 -0.33 -21.06 -9.78
CA LYS A 92 0.01 -21.68 -8.48
C LYS A 92 -0.09 -23.21 -8.46
N ASN A 93 -0.85 -23.81 -9.37
CA ASN A 93 -1.03 -25.26 -9.48
C ASN A 93 0.01 -25.93 -10.40
N SER A 94 0.96 -25.16 -10.92
CA SER A 94 2.03 -25.62 -11.82
C SER A 94 3.39 -25.66 -11.09
N HIS A 95 4.46 -25.90 -11.85
CA HIS A 95 5.85 -25.91 -11.38
C HIS A 95 6.43 -24.51 -11.09
N PHE A 96 5.74 -23.44 -11.51
CA PHE A 96 6.20 -22.08 -11.33
C PHE A 96 6.24 -21.69 -9.84
N LYS A 97 7.38 -21.16 -9.40
CA LYS A 97 7.54 -20.65 -8.03
C LYS A 97 7.02 -19.23 -7.94
N ALA A 98 6.18 -18.97 -6.94
CA ALA A 98 5.69 -17.62 -6.66
C ALA A 98 6.83 -16.72 -6.19
N ILE A 99 6.98 -15.58 -6.84
CA ILE A 99 7.86 -14.47 -6.47
C ILE A 99 6.98 -13.40 -5.82
N ILE A 100 7.20 -13.11 -4.54
CA ILE A 100 6.42 -12.12 -3.80
C ILE A 100 7.29 -10.88 -3.56
N PRO A 101 6.92 -9.71 -4.08
CA PRO A 101 7.67 -8.48 -3.82
C PRO A 101 7.76 -8.17 -2.31
N PRO A 102 8.92 -7.70 -1.80
CA PRO A 102 9.13 -7.46 -0.36
C PRO A 102 8.11 -6.53 0.30
N LYS A 103 7.63 -5.50 -0.43
CA LYS A 103 6.71 -4.47 0.09
C LYS A 103 5.33 -4.50 -0.57
N ARG A 104 5.03 -5.49 -1.42
CA ARG A 104 3.70 -5.69 -2.03
C ARG A 104 3.34 -7.19 -2.03
N ARG A 105 2.26 -7.54 -1.33
CA ARG A 105 1.80 -8.94 -1.18
C ARG A 105 0.99 -9.38 -2.40
N ARG A 106 1.67 -9.78 -3.48
CA ARG A 106 1.05 -10.35 -4.68
C ARG A 106 1.91 -11.46 -5.25
N ASN A 107 1.29 -12.44 -5.89
CA ASN A 107 2.04 -13.49 -6.56
C ASN A 107 2.51 -12.97 -7.92
N CYS A 108 3.77 -13.23 -8.22
CA CYS A 108 4.32 -13.06 -9.54
C CYS A 108 4.99 -14.37 -9.97
N TYR A 109 5.03 -14.64 -11.26
CA TYR A 109 5.61 -15.87 -11.79
C TYR A 109 6.52 -15.55 -12.95
N ARG A 110 7.77 -15.97 -12.85
CA ARG A 110 8.70 -15.96 -13.98
C ARG A 110 8.34 -17.15 -14.88
N ILE A 111 7.82 -16.88 -16.08
CA ILE A 111 7.37 -17.92 -17.01
C ILE A 111 8.56 -18.48 -17.77
N ASP A 112 9.44 -17.60 -18.26
CA ASP A 112 10.68 -17.97 -18.93
C ASP A 112 11.74 -16.89 -18.72
N LYS A 113 12.84 -16.92 -19.48
CA LYS A 113 13.91 -15.91 -19.37
C LYS A 113 13.48 -14.47 -19.68
N ASN A 114 12.40 -14.25 -20.43
CA ASN A 114 11.98 -12.95 -20.94
C ASN A 114 10.63 -12.50 -20.39
N GLN A 115 9.85 -13.38 -19.74
CA GLN A 115 8.48 -13.08 -19.35
C GLN A 115 8.24 -13.16 -17.83
N MET A 116 7.64 -12.09 -17.30
CA MET A 116 7.11 -12.02 -15.93
C MET A 116 5.59 -11.88 -15.97
N ASN A 117 4.89 -12.73 -15.22
CA ASN A 117 3.46 -12.57 -14.93
C ASN A 117 3.28 -11.97 -13.53
N ILE A 118 2.38 -10.99 -13.40
CA ILE A 118 2.00 -10.36 -12.13
C ILE A 118 0.50 -10.56 -11.94
N GLU A 119 0.11 -11.31 -10.91
CA GLU A 119 -1.30 -11.50 -10.57
C GLU A 119 -1.85 -10.25 -9.87
N VAL A 120 -2.99 -9.78 -10.34
CA VAL A 120 -3.71 -8.61 -9.81
C VAL A 120 -5.01 -9.08 -9.17
N THR A 121 -5.17 -8.82 -7.87
CA THR A 121 -6.36 -9.25 -7.11
C THR A 121 -6.99 -8.13 -6.29
N ARG A 122 -6.44 -6.91 -6.34
CA ARG A 122 -6.80 -5.79 -5.44
C ARG A 122 -7.34 -4.56 -6.17
N GLY A 123 -8.08 -4.77 -7.25
CA GLY A 123 -8.71 -3.68 -8.02
C GLY A 123 -7.71 -2.87 -8.86
N ARG A 124 -8.16 -1.72 -9.40
CA ARG A 124 -7.39 -0.95 -10.39
C ARG A 124 -6.24 -0.18 -9.77
N SER A 125 -6.31 0.20 -8.49
CA SER A 125 -5.21 0.86 -7.77
C SER A 125 -3.92 0.05 -7.82
N GLU A 126 -4.01 -1.29 -7.77
CA GLU A 126 -2.85 -2.17 -7.93
C GLU A 126 -2.23 -2.08 -9.32
N ILE A 127 -3.06 -2.03 -10.36
CA ILE A 127 -2.62 -1.84 -11.75
C ILE A 127 -1.92 -0.49 -11.88
N TYR A 128 -2.50 0.58 -11.36
CA TYR A 128 -1.94 1.93 -11.45
C TYR A 128 -0.58 2.04 -10.73
N ASP A 129 -0.44 1.41 -9.56
CA ASP A 129 0.84 1.31 -8.83
C ASP A 129 1.91 0.60 -9.69
N ILE A 130 1.57 -0.56 -10.28
CA ILE A 130 2.47 -1.32 -11.15
C ILE A 130 2.88 -0.51 -12.38
N LEU A 131 1.92 0.07 -13.11
CA LEU A 131 2.20 0.81 -14.34
C LEU A 131 3.04 2.07 -14.09
N THR A 132 2.83 2.73 -12.94
CA THR A 132 3.65 3.88 -12.53
C THR A 132 5.10 3.45 -12.30
N HIS A 133 5.32 2.36 -11.56
CA HIS A 133 6.65 1.82 -11.28
C HIS A 133 7.37 1.34 -12.54
N LEU A 134 6.65 0.65 -13.44
CA LEU A 134 7.21 0.22 -14.72
C LEU A 134 7.57 1.41 -15.62
N THR A 135 6.72 2.44 -15.65
CA THR A 135 7.01 3.67 -16.39
C THR A 135 8.29 4.33 -15.89
N PHE A 136 8.48 4.43 -14.57
CA PHE A 136 9.74 4.87 -13.97
C PHE A 136 10.91 4.00 -14.43
N LEU A 137 10.81 2.67 -14.26
CA LEU A 137 11.87 1.72 -14.58
C LEU A 137 12.34 1.83 -16.05
N PHE A 138 11.40 1.99 -16.98
CA PHE A 138 11.72 2.12 -18.40
C PHE A 138 12.34 3.47 -18.75
N ILE A 139 11.91 4.57 -18.13
CA ILE A 139 12.58 5.87 -18.26
C ILE A 139 14.04 5.76 -17.81
N GLU A 140 14.28 5.22 -16.61
CA GLU A 140 15.65 5.07 -16.08
C GLU A 140 16.51 4.15 -16.95
N SER A 141 15.94 3.06 -17.50
CA SER A 141 16.66 2.18 -18.42
C SER A 141 17.14 2.90 -19.69
N HIS A 142 16.36 3.86 -20.21
CA HIS A 142 16.75 4.63 -21.40
C HIS A 142 17.82 5.66 -21.09
N LYS A 143 17.86 6.21 -19.87
CA LYS A 143 18.98 7.08 -19.43
C LYS A 143 20.31 6.34 -19.43
N ILE A 144 20.31 5.07 -19.00
CA ILE A 144 21.51 4.21 -19.05
C ILE A 144 21.93 4.02 -20.50
N LYS A 145 20.99 3.63 -21.37
CA LYS A 145 21.24 3.44 -22.80
C LYS A 145 21.80 4.72 -23.46
N ASP A 146 21.23 5.89 -23.18
CA ASP A 146 21.68 7.17 -23.73
C ASP A 146 23.12 7.54 -23.32
N ARG A 147 23.58 7.07 -22.15
CA ARG A 147 24.95 7.28 -21.67
C ARG A 147 25.95 6.23 -22.18
N VAL A 148 25.45 5.05 -22.50
CA VAL A 148 26.28 3.91 -22.89
C VAL A 148 26.53 3.85 -24.40
N LEU A 149 25.52 4.18 -25.21
CA LEU A 149 25.63 4.15 -26.67
C LEU A 149 26.45 5.35 -27.18
N ILE A 150 27.43 5.04 -28.02
CA ILE A 150 28.30 6.00 -28.70
C ILE A 150 28.38 5.67 -30.19
N ASN A 151 28.99 6.55 -30.98
CA ASN A 151 29.15 6.39 -32.44
C ASN A 151 27.82 6.14 -33.15
N GLU A 152 26.82 6.99 -32.86
CA GLU A 152 25.48 6.91 -33.44
C GLU A 152 24.76 5.56 -33.20
N GLY A 153 25.14 4.85 -32.12
CA GLY A 153 24.54 3.57 -31.74
C GLY A 153 25.31 2.33 -32.21
N ASN A 154 26.47 2.50 -32.86
CA ASN A 154 27.26 1.37 -33.38
C ASN A 154 28.15 0.71 -32.31
N SER A 155 28.36 1.33 -31.15
CA SER A 155 29.22 0.79 -30.10
C SER A 155 28.85 1.28 -28.71
N THR A 156 29.35 0.59 -27.69
CA THR A 156 29.21 0.95 -26.28
C THR A 156 30.53 1.46 -25.71
N ILE A 157 30.45 2.32 -24.68
CA ILE A 157 31.62 2.75 -23.90
C ILE A 157 32.34 1.56 -23.25
N ARG A 158 33.64 1.75 -22.94
CA ARG A 158 34.48 0.71 -22.32
C ARG A 158 33.94 0.24 -20.98
N GLU A 159 33.47 1.17 -20.15
CA GLU A 159 32.93 0.94 -18.81
C GLU A 159 31.75 -0.06 -18.86
N TRP A 160 30.91 0.04 -19.90
CA TRP A 160 29.80 -0.87 -20.12
C TRP A 160 30.26 -2.29 -20.44
N LYS A 161 31.30 -2.45 -21.27
CA LYS A 161 31.86 -3.77 -21.60
C LYS A 161 32.42 -4.47 -20.37
N HIS A 162 33.05 -3.72 -19.46
CA HIS A 162 33.52 -4.28 -18.19
C HIS A 162 32.35 -4.76 -17.31
N LEU A 163 31.29 -3.95 -17.20
CA LEU A 163 30.06 -4.34 -16.49
C LEU A 163 29.40 -5.58 -17.10
N GLU A 164 29.27 -5.61 -18.42
CA GLU A 164 28.73 -6.73 -19.18
C GLU A 164 29.52 -8.01 -18.93
N GLU A 165 30.84 -7.95 -18.97
CA GLU A 165 31.71 -9.10 -18.71
C GLU A 165 31.52 -9.64 -17.28
N VAL A 166 31.49 -8.77 -16.27
CA VAL A 166 31.29 -9.19 -14.88
C VAL A 166 29.94 -9.87 -14.69
N VAL A 167 28.87 -9.31 -15.26
CA VAL A 167 27.50 -9.83 -15.09
C VAL A 167 27.29 -11.12 -15.88
N LEU A 168 27.71 -11.17 -17.15
CA LEU A 168 27.48 -12.34 -18.01
C LEU A 168 28.32 -13.55 -17.60
N PHE A 169 29.55 -13.35 -17.12
CA PHE A 169 30.41 -14.44 -16.65
C PHE A 169 30.30 -14.71 -15.15
N ASN A 170 29.39 -14.01 -14.45
CA ASN A 170 29.18 -14.13 -13.00
C ASN A 170 30.49 -14.11 -12.21
N LYS A 171 31.37 -13.13 -12.53
CA LYS A 171 32.70 -13.06 -11.92
C LYS A 171 32.59 -12.78 -10.42
N LYS A 172 33.37 -13.52 -9.63
CA LYS A 172 33.60 -13.15 -8.22
C LYS A 172 34.51 -11.93 -8.22
N LEU A 173 34.05 -10.87 -7.57
CA LEU A 173 34.80 -9.63 -7.41
C LEU A 173 35.49 -9.67 -6.05
N ASP A 174 36.78 -9.37 -6.02
CA ASP A 174 37.42 -8.94 -4.79
C ASP A 174 37.05 -7.48 -4.49
N GLN A 175 37.63 -6.91 -3.43
CA GLN A 175 37.31 -5.55 -3.03
C GLN A 175 37.79 -4.52 -4.06
N GLU A 176 38.99 -4.69 -4.61
CA GLU A 176 39.58 -3.74 -5.56
C GLU A 176 38.79 -3.72 -6.87
N ASP A 177 38.49 -4.90 -7.42
CA ASP A 177 37.67 -5.05 -8.64
C ASP A 177 36.27 -4.47 -8.45
N ARG A 178 35.68 -4.64 -7.26
CA ARG A 178 34.37 -4.07 -6.94
C ARG A 178 34.41 -2.55 -6.91
N GLU A 179 35.43 -1.94 -6.29
CA GLU A 179 35.59 -0.48 -6.25
C GLU A 179 35.76 0.10 -7.66
N VAL A 180 36.55 -0.55 -8.52
CA VAL A 180 36.68 -0.20 -9.94
C VAL A 180 35.33 -0.27 -10.66
N LEU A 181 34.57 -1.33 -10.44
CA LEU A 181 33.27 -1.51 -11.09
C LEU A 181 32.23 -0.49 -10.59
N ILE A 182 32.27 -0.10 -9.31
CA ILE A 182 31.45 0.99 -8.76
C ILE A 182 31.81 2.32 -9.44
N ALA A 183 33.10 2.60 -9.67
CA ALA A 183 33.52 3.81 -10.38
C ALA A 183 33.04 3.83 -11.85
N HIS A 184 33.12 2.69 -12.55
CA HIS A 184 32.55 2.54 -13.88
C HIS A 184 31.04 2.77 -13.90
N LEU A 185 30.32 2.17 -12.95
CA LEU A 185 28.89 2.32 -12.83
C LEU A 185 28.50 3.76 -12.48
N ALA A 186 29.24 4.46 -11.63
CA ALA A 186 29.04 5.88 -11.34
C ALA A 186 29.06 6.76 -12.60
N SER A 187 30.03 6.51 -13.50
CA SER A 187 30.09 7.15 -14.82
C SER A 187 28.86 6.83 -15.68
N ILE A 188 28.50 5.54 -15.80
CA ILE A 188 27.33 5.07 -16.56
C ILE A 188 26.03 5.69 -16.05
N LEU A 189 25.88 5.87 -14.74
CA LEU A 189 24.65 6.39 -14.12
C LEU A 189 24.62 7.92 -14.02
N GLY A 190 25.76 8.59 -14.19
CA GLY A 190 25.88 10.03 -13.95
C GLY A 190 25.76 10.41 -12.49
N ARG A 191 26.21 9.53 -11.61
CA ARG A 191 26.17 9.69 -10.16
C ARG A 191 27.60 9.73 -9.63
N ASN A 192 27.77 10.29 -8.44
CA ASN A 192 29.09 10.24 -7.82
C ASN A 192 29.37 8.85 -7.23
N TYR A 193 30.64 8.57 -6.96
CA TYR A 193 31.09 7.30 -6.42
C TYR A 193 30.40 6.92 -5.10
N TYR A 194 30.25 7.87 -4.18
CA TYR A 194 29.64 7.61 -2.86
C TYR A 194 28.15 7.25 -2.96
N GLU A 195 27.41 7.88 -3.88
CA GLU A 195 26.00 7.54 -4.13
C GLU A 195 25.86 6.10 -4.60
N VAL A 196 26.70 5.67 -5.55
CA VAL A 196 26.67 4.29 -6.09
C VAL A 196 27.18 3.29 -5.07
N LEU A 197 28.20 3.62 -4.27
CA LEU A 197 28.68 2.78 -3.17
C LEU A 197 27.60 2.54 -2.11
N ASN A 198 26.81 3.57 -1.78
CA ASN A 198 25.70 3.44 -0.85
C ASN A 198 24.56 2.60 -1.44
N ALA A 199 24.26 2.78 -2.73
CA ALA A 199 23.30 1.93 -3.44
C ALA A 199 23.79 0.47 -3.44
N ASP A 200 25.06 0.21 -3.69
CA ASP A 200 25.63 -1.14 -3.71
C ASP A 200 25.34 -1.92 -2.41
N LYS A 201 25.57 -1.27 -1.26
CA LYS A 201 25.24 -1.82 0.05
C LYS A 201 23.75 -2.10 0.20
N LEU A 202 22.90 -1.19 -0.29
CA LEU A 202 21.44 -1.28 -0.19
C LEU A 202 20.85 -2.40 -1.05
N PHE A 203 21.36 -2.58 -2.27
CA PHE A 203 20.83 -3.57 -3.22
C PHE A 203 21.42 -4.97 -3.00
N SER A 204 22.62 -5.08 -2.45
CA SER A 204 23.27 -6.37 -2.18
C SER A 204 22.48 -7.24 -1.20
N THR A 205 22.47 -8.55 -1.44
CA THR A 205 21.93 -9.53 -0.50
C THR A 205 22.96 -10.61 -0.22
N LYS A 206 22.75 -11.41 0.84
CA LYS A 206 23.63 -12.54 1.16
C LYS A 206 23.74 -13.55 -0.01
N SER A 207 22.66 -13.72 -0.78
CA SER A 207 22.62 -14.63 -1.93
C SER A 207 23.09 -13.99 -3.25
N LYS A 208 22.93 -12.67 -3.39
CA LYS A 208 23.32 -11.91 -4.59
C LYS A 208 24.12 -10.66 -4.20
N PRO A 209 25.43 -10.82 -3.91
CA PRO A 209 26.27 -9.68 -3.55
C PRO A 209 26.43 -8.69 -4.72
N ASN A 210 26.36 -9.14 -5.97
CA ASN A 210 26.53 -8.31 -7.17
C ASN A 210 25.22 -7.77 -7.75
N ARG A 211 24.12 -7.83 -6.99
CA ARG A 211 22.77 -7.50 -7.47
C ARG A 211 22.63 -6.11 -8.08
N LEU A 212 23.34 -5.11 -7.57
CA LEU A 212 23.34 -3.75 -8.15
C LEU A 212 23.78 -3.77 -9.62
N PHE A 213 24.88 -4.47 -9.91
CA PHE A 213 25.46 -4.56 -11.25
C PHE A 213 24.53 -5.31 -12.20
N GLU A 214 23.94 -6.43 -11.75
CA GLU A 214 22.94 -7.19 -12.51
C GLU A 214 21.75 -6.31 -12.91
N ILE A 215 21.19 -5.55 -11.96
CA ILE A 215 20.03 -4.69 -12.21
C ILE A 215 20.32 -3.65 -13.29
N PHE A 216 21.40 -2.89 -13.15
CA PHE A 216 21.72 -1.82 -14.11
C PHE A 216 22.15 -2.35 -15.47
N TYR A 217 22.86 -3.48 -15.50
CA TYR A 217 23.20 -4.14 -16.74
C TYR A 217 21.95 -4.57 -17.50
N TRP A 218 21.02 -5.30 -16.88
CA TRP A 218 19.84 -5.79 -17.58
C TRP A 218 18.89 -4.67 -18.02
N LEU A 219 18.72 -3.63 -17.19
CA LEU A 219 17.95 -2.44 -17.58
C LEU A 219 18.55 -1.77 -18.82
N GLY A 220 19.86 -1.47 -18.80
CA GLY A 220 20.52 -0.83 -19.93
C GLY A 220 20.56 -1.73 -21.17
N LYS A 221 20.82 -3.03 -21.00
CA LYS A 221 20.91 -4.02 -22.09
C LYS A 221 19.61 -4.10 -22.87
N LEU A 222 18.47 -4.23 -22.18
CA LEU A 222 17.17 -4.28 -22.83
C LEU A 222 16.85 -2.95 -23.53
N ALA A 223 17.15 -1.81 -22.92
CA ALA A 223 16.94 -0.51 -23.57
C ALA A 223 17.81 -0.32 -24.83
N ILE A 224 19.04 -0.88 -24.85
CA ILE A 224 19.90 -0.93 -26.04
C ILE A 224 19.29 -1.81 -27.12
N ASP A 225 18.86 -3.04 -26.77
CA ASP A 225 18.23 -3.96 -27.71
C ASP A 225 16.92 -3.41 -28.31
N GLU A 226 16.15 -2.63 -27.54
CA GLU A 226 14.97 -1.93 -28.04
C GLU A 226 15.28 -0.97 -29.19
N VAL A 227 16.45 -0.33 -29.17
CA VAL A 227 16.85 0.66 -30.18
C VAL A 227 17.59 -0.01 -31.33
N LEU A 228 18.56 -0.88 -31.04
CA LEU A 228 19.43 -1.48 -32.06
C LEU A 228 18.80 -2.68 -32.77
N LYS A 229 17.98 -3.47 -32.08
CA LYS A 229 17.37 -4.69 -32.61
C LYS A 229 15.86 -4.61 -32.79
N ASN A 230 15.26 -3.48 -32.39
CA ASN A 230 13.80 -3.29 -32.37
C ASN A 230 13.06 -4.31 -31.48
N GLU A 231 13.75 -4.90 -30.51
CA GLU A 231 13.20 -5.85 -29.52
C GLU A 231 12.46 -5.09 -28.41
N LYS A 232 11.28 -4.55 -28.74
CA LYS A 232 10.49 -3.71 -27.81
C LYS A 232 10.04 -4.48 -26.58
N ARG A 233 10.09 -3.85 -25.41
CA ARG A 233 9.39 -4.32 -24.21
C ARG A 233 7.89 -4.09 -24.35
N VAL A 234 7.10 -5.02 -23.84
CA VAL A 234 5.64 -5.01 -23.97
C VAL A 234 5.01 -5.33 -22.62
N ILE A 235 4.03 -4.51 -22.23
CA ILE A 235 3.11 -4.82 -21.14
C ILE A 235 1.79 -5.30 -21.74
N THR A 236 1.28 -6.42 -21.25
CA THR A 236 -0.03 -6.95 -21.64
C THR A 236 -0.94 -7.12 -20.42
N PHE A 237 -2.25 -7.10 -20.66
CA PHE A 237 -3.29 -7.38 -19.67
C PHE A 237 -4.13 -8.54 -20.20
N SER A 238 -4.26 -9.60 -19.42
CA SER A 238 -5.06 -10.77 -19.86
C SER A 238 -6.53 -10.41 -20.05
N SER A 239 -7.22 -11.14 -20.92
CA SER A 239 -8.66 -10.94 -21.11
C SER A 239 -9.44 -11.22 -19.82
N GLU A 240 -9.07 -12.28 -19.09
CA GLU A 240 -9.65 -12.63 -17.80
C GLU A 240 -9.52 -11.48 -16.78
N LEU A 241 -8.36 -10.83 -16.70
CA LEU A 241 -8.18 -9.66 -15.84
C LEU A 241 -9.08 -8.50 -16.28
N ARG A 242 -9.15 -8.22 -17.58
CA ARG A 242 -9.95 -7.12 -18.13
C ARG A 242 -11.45 -7.31 -17.94
N GLU A 243 -11.92 -8.54 -18.04
CA GLU A 243 -13.32 -8.90 -17.87
C GLU A 243 -13.71 -8.87 -16.39
N ASN A 244 -12.86 -9.37 -15.48
CA ASN A 244 -13.23 -9.49 -14.06
C ASN A 244 -12.97 -8.23 -13.21
N ILE A 245 -12.13 -7.29 -13.64
CA ILE A 245 -11.76 -6.14 -12.80
C ILE A 245 -12.98 -5.26 -12.48
N GLY A 246 -13.21 -5.00 -11.20
CA GLY A 246 -14.35 -4.20 -10.73
C GLY A 246 -15.69 -4.96 -10.67
N HIS A 247 -15.73 -6.26 -10.93
CA HIS A 247 -16.89 -7.11 -10.58
C HIS A 247 -16.88 -7.58 -9.12
N HIS A 248 -15.91 -7.12 -8.32
CA HIS A 248 -15.76 -7.43 -6.90
C HIS A 248 -15.69 -8.94 -6.59
N LEU A 249 -15.32 -9.80 -7.56
CA LEU A 249 -15.34 -11.26 -7.42
C LEU A 249 -14.67 -11.73 -6.12
N TYR A 250 -13.44 -11.26 -5.87
CA TYR A 250 -12.69 -11.61 -4.67
C TYR A 250 -13.29 -11.01 -3.40
N GLY A 251 -13.78 -9.76 -3.48
CA GLY A 251 -14.46 -9.08 -2.37
C GLY A 251 -15.77 -9.78 -1.97
N GLU A 252 -16.52 -10.31 -2.93
CA GLU A 252 -17.77 -11.03 -2.70
C GLU A 252 -17.51 -12.36 -1.98
N ILE A 253 -16.55 -13.15 -2.47
CA ILE A 253 -16.14 -14.42 -1.83
C ILE A 253 -15.68 -14.15 -0.40
N TRP A 254 -14.85 -13.12 -0.21
CA TRP A 254 -14.36 -12.68 1.10
C TRP A 254 -15.50 -12.31 2.06
N ALA A 255 -16.38 -11.41 1.63
CA ALA A 255 -17.50 -10.93 2.43
C ALA A 255 -18.50 -12.03 2.78
N ASN A 256 -18.83 -12.90 1.81
CA ASN A 256 -19.73 -14.02 2.04
C ASN A 256 -19.15 -15.05 3.01
N ASN A 257 -17.83 -15.26 3.02
CA ASN A 257 -17.19 -16.12 4.03
C ASN A 257 -17.38 -15.55 5.44
N ILE A 258 -17.16 -14.25 5.65
CA ILE A 258 -17.37 -13.58 6.95
C ILE A 258 -18.83 -13.69 7.38
N LYS A 259 -19.76 -13.33 6.49
CA LYS A 259 -21.20 -13.39 6.75
C LYS A 259 -21.67 -14.81 7.08
N LYS A 260 -21.12 -15.82 6.39
CA LYS A 260 -21.38 -17.24 6.68
C LYS A 260 -20.88 -17.66 8.06
N VAL A 261 -19.71 -17.17 8.50
CA VAL A 261 -19.21 -17.45 9.86
C VAL A 261 -20.09 -16.78 10.91
N LEU A 262 -20.47 -15.51 10.72
CA LEU A 262 -21.40 -14.82 11.60
C LEU A 262 -22.74 -15.56 11.70
N PHE A 263 -23.31 -15.99 10.57
CA PHE A 263 -24.56 -16.73 10.52
C PHE A 263 -24.48 -18.06 11.28
N LYS A 264 -23.45 -18.86 11.01
CA LYS A 264 -23.26 -20.18 11.66
C LYS A 264 -23.09 -20.09 13.17
N ASN A 265 -22.60 -18.96 13.68
CA ASN A 265 -22.40 -18.73 15.11
C ASN A 265 -23.55 -17.93 15.76
N ASN A 266 -24.65 -17.67 15.04
CA ASN A 266 -25.79 -16.86 15.50
C ASN A 266 -25.38 -15.43 15.94
N LEU A 267 -24.50 -14.79 15.17
CA LEU A 267 -23.93 -13.49 15.48
C LEU A 267 -24.44 -12.35 14.58
N LEU A 268 -25.21 -12.64 13.52
CA LEU A 268 -25.63 -11.63 12.54
C LEU A 268 -26.56 -10.55 13.10
N ASP A 269 -27.45 -10.93 14.02
CA ASP A 269 -28.49 -10.03 14.54
C ASP A 269 -27.99 -9.12 15.67
N LYS A 270 -26.85 -9.48 16.29
CA LYS A 270 -26.20 -8.70 17.34
C LYS A 270 -25.68 -7.35 16.81
N PRO A 271 -25.50 -6.33 17.66
CA PRO A 271 -24.82 -5.09 17.30
C PRO A 271 -23.41 -5.36 16.73
N ILE A 272 -23.18 -5.03 15.45
CA ILE A 272 -21.90 -5.24 14.77
C ILE A 272 -21.15 -3.92 14.61
N HIS A 273 -19.88 -3.93 15.00
CA HIS A 273 -18.94 -2.85 14.77
C HIS A 273 -17.81 -3.35 13.87
N ILE A 274 -17.59 -2.70 12.74
CA ILE A 274 -16.54 -3.05 11.79
C ILE A 274 -15.33 -2.15 12.06
N ILE A 275 -14.13 -2.72 12.11
CA ILE A 275 -12.86 -1.99 12.26
C ILE A 275 -11.90 -2.42 11.16
N SER A 276 -11.51 -1.51 10.27
CA SER A 276 -10.33 -1.70 9.40
C SER A 276 -9.11 -1.14 10.13
N ALA A 277 -8.20 -2.01 10.55
CA ALA A 277 -7.08 -1.64 11.42
C ALA A 277 -5.96 -2.69 11.42
N ASN A 278 -4.87 -2.38 12.12
CA ASN A 278 -3.92 -3.41 12.54
C ASN A 278 -4.63 -4.39 13.49
N MET A 279 -4.90 -5.61 13.05
CA MET A 279 -5.63 -6.61 13.84
C MET A 279 -4.98 -6.92 15.19
N HIS A 280 -3.64 -6.92 15.27
CA HIS A 280 -2.93 -7.17 16.52
C HIS A 280 -3.19 -6.07 17.55
N SER A 281 -3.27 -4.81 17.12
CA SER A 281 -3.53 -3.69 18.05
C SER A 281 -4.90 -3.84 18.73
N VAL A 282 -5.95 -4.24 17.99
CA VAL A 282 -7.29 -4.45 18.53
C VAL A 282 -7.32 -5.65 19.48
N MET A 283 -6.79 -6.78 19.02
CA MET A 283 -6.70 -8.00 19.83
C MET A 283 -5.91 -7.76 21.13
N ASN A 284 -4.72 -7.15 21.04
CA ASN A 284 -3.88 -6.90 22.20
C ASN A 284 -4.54 -5.92 23.17
N SER A 285 -5.21 -4.88 22.67
CA SER A 285 -5.88 -3.89 23.50
C SER A 285 -7.04 -4.50 24.32
N ILE A 286 -7.66 -5.57 23.82
CA ILE A 286 -8.74 -6.29 24.52
C ILE A 286 -8.18 -7.39 25.42
N TYR A 287 -7.29 -8.24 24.90
CA TYR A 287 -6.94 -9.52 25.51
C TYR A 287 -5.61 -9.53 26.26
N ALA A 288 -4.62 -8.71 25.90
CA ALA A 288 -3.32 -8.75 26.56
C ALA A 288 -3.40 -8.46 28.07
N PRO A 289 -4.18 -7.46 28.53
CA PRO A 289 -4.30 -7.20 29.97
C PRO A 289 -4.90 -8.38 30.76
N LEU A 290 -5.66 -9.25 30.11
CA LEU A 290 -6.29 -10.44 30.70
C LEU A 290 -5.39 -11.69 30.60
N ALA A 291 -4.71 -11.86 29.47
CA ALA A 291 -3.91 -13.05 29.18
C ALA A 291 -2.55 -13.06 29.90
N ILE A 292 -1.95 -11.88 30.11
CA ILE A 292 -0.61 -11.73 30.68
C ILE A 292 -0.59 -10.72 31.85
N PRO A 293 -1.34 -10.99 32.95
CA PRO A 293 -1.51 -10.03 34.04
C PRO A 293 -0.20 -9.65 34.75
N LYS A 294 0.77 -10.58 34.83
CA LYS A 294 2.11 -10.29 35.38
C LYS A 294 2.85 -9.24 34.56
N GLU A 295 2.82 -9.37 33.23
CA GLU A 295 3.44 -8.41 32.33
C GLU A 295 2.70 -7.07 32.35
N ARG A 296 1.37 -7.09 32.47
CA ARG A 296 0.59 -5.86 32.65
C ARG A 296 1.00 -5.09 33.91
N LEU A 297 1.20 -5.78 35.04
CA LEU A 297 1.63 -5.13 36.28
C LEU A 297 3.04 -4.55 36.18
N ALA A 298 3.93 -5.21 35.42
CA ALA A 298 5.29 -4.77 35.20
C ALA A 298 5.40 -3.60 34.19
N ASN A 299 4.52 -3.56 33.19
CA ASN A 299 4.55 -2.61 32.07
C ASN A 299 3.30 -1.71 32.11
N LYS A 300 3.45 -0.48 32.62
CA LYS A 300 2.34 0.48 32.73
C LYS A 300 2.06 1.18 31.39
N GLY A 301 0.77 1.38 31.10
CA GLY A 301 0.31 2.12 29.91
C GLY A 301 0.77 1.47 28.60
N MET A 302 1.36 2.27 27.71
CA MET A 302 1.74 1.84 26.36
C MET A 302 2.94 0.89 26.30
N THR A 303 3.72 0.77 27.38
CA THR A 303 4.94 -0.06 27.41
C THR A 303 4.66 -1.54 27.19
N LEU A 304 3.49 -2.04 27.65
CA LEU A 304 3.06 -3.41 27.39
C LEU A 304 2.93 -3.68 25.88
N PHE A 305 2.37 -2.71 25.15
CA PHE A 305 2.12 -2.81 23.73
C PHE A 305 3.38 -2.64 22.89
N GLU A 306 4.34 -1.82 23.33
CA GLU A 306 5.69 -1.75 22.76
C GLU A 306 6.39 -3.11 22.86
N LYS A 307 6.36 -3.73 24.05
CA LYS A 307 6.91 -5.07 24.25
C LYS A 307 6.24 -6.11 23.35
N LEU A 308 4.91 -6.10 23.24
CA LEU A 308 4.17 -7.01 22.35
C LEU A 308 4.41 -6.74 20.86
N SER A 309 4.87 -5.55 20.48
CA SER A 309 5.17 -5.20 19.09
C SER A 309 6.59 -5.60 18.66
N ASP A 310 7.44 -5.99 19.61
CA ASP A 310 8.79 -6.48 19.35
C ASP A 310 8.76 -7.96 18.93
N SER A 311 9.42 -8.27 17.81
CA SER A 311 9.61 -9.63 17.30
C SER A 311 10.28 -10.59 18.29
N ALA A 312 11.06 -10.08 19.25
CA ALA A 312 11.68 -10.90 20.29
C ALA A 312 10.68 -11.51 21.29
N ASN A 313 9.44 -11.01 21.33
CA ASN A 313 8.42 -11.41 22.30
C ASN A 313 7.34 -12.34 21.69
N GLU A 314 7.70 -13.17 20.71
CA GLU A 314 6.77 -14.06 20.01
C GLU A 314 5.98 -14.98 20.97
N GLU A 315 6.63 -15.49 22.03
CA GLU A 315 5.97 -16.35 23.02
C GLU A 315 4.82 -15.62 23.75
N LEU A 316 4.99 -14.33 24.07
CA LEU A 316 3.92 -13.53 24.67
C LEU A 316 2.79 -13.27 23.68
N GLN A 317 3.11 -12.98 22.42
CA GLN A 317 2.12 -12.79 21.36
C GLN A 317 1.27 -14.05 21.16
N GLN A 318 1.90 -15.23 21.15
CA GLN A 318 1.22 -16.52 21.05
C GLN A 318 0.31 -16.78 22.25
N LYS A 319 0.74 -16.44 23.48
CA LYS A 319 -0.10 -16.54 24.69
C LYS A 319 -1.35 -15.67 24.59
N VAL A 320 -1.21 -14.41 24.14
CA VAL A 320 -2.37 -13.51 23.95
C VAL A 320 -3.31 -14.04 22.88
N MET A 321 -2.80 -14.51 21.74
CA MET A 321 -3.61 -15.10 20.67
C MET A 321 -4.36 -16.36 21.14
N ALA A 322 -3.68 -17.28 21.83
CA ALA A 322 -4.31 -18.50 22.35
C ALA A 322 -5.42 -18.18 23.36
N TYR A 323 -5.20 -17.18 24.22
CA TYR A 323 -6.23 -16.69 25.14
C TYR A 323 -7.40 -16.06 24.38
N ALA A 324 -7.15 -15.23 23.37
CA ALA A 324 -8.20 -14.60 22.57
C ALA A 324 -9.08 -15.64 21.87
N LEU A 325 -8.47 -16.64 21.22
CA LEU A 325 -9.19 -17.73 20.54
C LEU A 325 -10.08 -18.54 21.47
N LYS A 326 -9.64 -18.74 22.73
CA LYS A 326 -10.43 -19.42 23.76
C LYS A 326 -11.60 -18.55 24.27
N ASN A 327 -11.46 -17.23 24.20
CA ASN A 327 -12.38 -16.25 24.80
C ASN A 327 -13.05 -15.36 23.74
N GLY A 328 -13.69 -15.99 22.75
CA GLY A 328 -14.62 -15.33 21.84
C GLY A 328 -14.04 -14.75 20.55
N LEU A 329 -12.73 -14.87 20.30
CA LEU A 329 -12.14 -14.50 19.01
C LEU A 329 -12.22 -15.67 18.02
N ILE A 330 -12.71 -15.41 16.82
CA ILE A 330 -12.69 -16.31 15.66
C ILE A 330 -11.77 -15.69 14.61
N TYR A 331 -10.69 -16.39 14.26
CA TYR A 331 -9.78 -15.96 13.20
C TYR A 331 -10.20 -16.55 11.85
N ILE A 332 -10.29 -15.69 10.84
CA ILE A 332 -10.60 -16.05 9.45
C ILE A 332 -9.39 -15.66 8.60
N LYS A 333 -8.62 -16.67 8.20
CA LYS A 333 -7.55 -16.50 7.20
C LYS A 333 -8.19 -16.28 5.84
N ASP A 334 -7.72 -15.30 5.09
CA ASP A 334 -8.18 -15.09 3.72
C ASP A 334 -7.80 -16.27 2.82
N ALA A 335 -8.76 -16.69 2.00
CA ALA A 335 -8.60 -17.66 0.93
C ALA A 335 -9.26 -17.18 -0.38
N SER A 336 -9.78 -15.95 -0.39
CA SER A 336 -10.44 -15.35 -1.56
C SER A 336 -9.45 -14.78 -2.57
N GLY A 337 -8.26 -14.33 -2.12
CA GLY A 337 -7.32 -13.60 -2.96
C GLY A 337 -7.25 -12.10 -2.63
N THR A 338 -8.15 -11.60 -1.77
CA THR A 338 -8.10 -10.21 -1.28
C THR A 338 -6.86 -9.95 -0.41
N ASN A 339 -6.30 -10.99 0.22
CA ASN A 339 -5.22 -10.92 1.21
C ASN A 339 -5.59 -10.14 2.49
N ILE A 340 -6.89 -10.05 2.81
CA ILE A 340 -7.40 -9.37 4.00
C ILE A 340 -7.90 -10.42 4.99
N ASN A 341 -7.12 -10.68 6.03
CA ASN A 341 -7.56 -11.54 7.13
C ASN A 341 -8.56 -10.81 8.01
N VAL A 342 -9.37 -11.58 8.75
CA VAL A 342 -10.42 -11.03 9.63
C VAL A 342 -10.40 -11.71 10.99
N GLN A 343 -10.69 -10.93 12.03
CA GLN A 343 -11.01 -11.41 13.37
C GLN A 343 -12.45 -11.03 13.71
N ILE A 344 -13.25 -11.98 14.15
CA ILE A 344 -14.58 -11.74 14.72
C ILE A 344 -14.47 -11.93 16.23
N ILE A 345 -14.83 -10.90 17.00
CA ILE A 345 -14.74 -10.91 18.45
C ILE A 345 -16.15 -10.84 19.03
N ASP A 346 -16.56 -11.88 19.73
CA ASP A 346 -17.80 -11.92 20.51
C ASP A 346 -17.56 -11.40 21.92
N ALA A 347 -17.90 -10.13 22.15
CA ALA A 347 -17.60 -9.46 23.42
C ALA A 347 -18.36 -10.09 24.60
N SER A 348 -19.47 -10.81 24.35
CA SER A 348 -20.20 -11.53 25.40
C SER A 348 -19.40 -12.67 26.05
N LYS A 349 -18.31 -13.11 25.41
CA LYS A 349 -17.44 -14.20 25.90
C LYS A 349 -16.17 -13.69 26.59
N ILE A 350 -16.07 -12.39 26.83
CA ILE A 350 -14.90 -11.76 27.43
C ILE A 350 -15.23 -11.33 28.85
N ASP A 351 -14.35 -11.67 29.79
CA ASP A 351 -14.43 -11.17 31.15
C ASP A 351 -13.84 -9.76 31.24
N PHE A 352 -14.71 -8.75 31.27
CA PHE A 352 -14.31 -7.35 31.38
C PHE A 352 -14.01 -6.91 32.82
N SER A 353 -14.10 -7.78 33.83
CA SER A 353 -13.85 -7.41 35.23
C SER A 353 -12.47 -6.81 35.48
N GLN A 354 -11.48 -7.21 34.66
CA GLN A 354 -10.11 -6.70 34.69
C GLN A 354 -9.79 -5.76 33.52
N SER A 355 -10.78 -5.38 32.71
CA SER A 355 -10.57 -4.52 31.54
C SER A 355 -10.51 -3.03 31.92
N GLU A 356 -9.87 -2.24 31.07
CA GLU A 356 -9.86 -0.76 31.20
C GLU A 356 -11.10 -0.12 30.54
N TYR A 357 -11.83 -0.89 29.73
CA TYR A 357 -13.03 -0.40 29.06
C TYR A 357 -14.24 -0.46 29.99
N LYS A 358 -14.92 0.69 30.12
CA LYS A 358 -16.24 0.75 30.75
C LYS A 358 -17.29 0.28 29.74
N ILE A 359 -18.07 -0.73 30.13
CA ILE A 359 -19.14 -1.28 29.31
C ILE A 359 -20.46 -0.68 29.77
N ASN A 360 -21.08 0.13 28.91
CA ASN A 360 -22.35 0.81 29.21
C ASN A 360 -23.52 0.29 28.36
N GLN A 361 -23.33 -0.86 27.70
CA GLN A 361 -24.30 -1.43 26.75
C GLN A 361 -25.13 -2.53 27.38
N SER A 362 -26.42 -2.56 27.04
CA SER A 362 -27.34 -3.63 27.45
C SER A 362 -27.10 -4.93 26.67
N GLU A 363 -26.66 -4.83 25.42
CA GLU A 363 -26.33 -5.97 24.56
C GLU A 363 -24.87 -5.90 24.14
N MET A 364 -24.13 -6.98 24.37
CA MET A 364 -22.70 -7.03 24.06
C MET A 364 -22.45 -7.14 22.55
N PRO A 365 -21.55 -6.32 21.99
CA PRO A 365 -21.37 -6.23 20.55
C PRO A 365 -20.52 -7.36 19.97
N ILE A 366 -20.60 -7.47 18.64
CA ILE A 366 -19.66 -8.22 17.81
C ILE A 366 -18.73 -7.24 17.12
N ILE A 367 -17.42 -7.44 17.26
CA ILE A 367 -16.42 -6.59 16.61
C ILE A 367 -15.80 -7.39 15.46
N VAL A 368 -15.98 -6.91 14.23
CA VAL A 368 -15.37 -7.49 13.03
C VAL A 368 -14.17 -6.63 12.66
N VAL A 369 -12.97 -7.16 12.93
CA VAL A 369 -11.70 -6.49 12.64
C VAL A 369 -11.13 -7.05 11.35
N MET A 370 -10.93 -6.21 10.34
CA MET A 370 -10.28 -6.58 9.08
C MET A 370 -8.90 -5.93 8.96
N ASP A 371 -7.96 -6.66 8.38
CA ASP A 371 -6.64 -6.11 8.00
C ASP A 371 -6.81 -5.02 6.91
N TYR A 372 -5.74 -4.26 6.66
CA TYR A 372 -5.79 -3.13 5.73
C TYR A 372 -6.08 -3.58 4.28
N ALA A 373 -7.08 -2.94 3.66
CA ALA A 373 -7.26 -2.96 2.21
C ALA A 373 -6.24 -2.05 1.51
N PHE A 374 -6.12 -2.19 0.19
CA PHE A 374 -5.24 -1.36 -0.63
C PHE A 374 -6.03 -0.60 -1.71
N GLY A 375 -6.04 0.73 -1.64
CA GLY A 375 -6.71 1.58 -2.63
C GLY A 375 -8.19 1.23 -2.86
N GLU A 376 -8.58 1.06 -4.12
CA GLU A 376 -9.95 0.74 -4.55
C GLU A 376 -10.52 -0.53 -3.90
N GLN A 377 -9.67 -1.49 -3.48
CA GLN A 377 -10.09 -2.69 -2.76
C GLN A 377 -10.90 -2.37 -1.48
N ALA A 378 -10.67 -1.21 -0.87
CA ALA A 378 -11.44 -0.73 0.28
C ALA A 378 -12.94 -0.57 -0.04
N PHE A 379 -13.25 -0.08 -1.25
CA PHE A 379 -14.63 0.02 -1.72
C PHE A 379 -15.21 -1.37 -1.98
N GLU A 380 -14.48 -2.23 -2.71
CA GLU A 380 -14.95 -3.57 -3.06
C GLU A 380 -15.30 -4.38 -1.80
N THR A 381 -14.38 -4.45 -0.85
CA THR A 381 -14.57 -5.25 0.36
C THR A 381 -15.66 -4.69 1.26
N MET A 382 -15.72 -3.38 1.45
CA MET A 382 -16.75 -2.76 2.30
C MET A 382 -18.14 -2.83 1.65
N ASP A 383 -18.27 -2.59 0.34
CA ASP A 383 -19.58 -2.70 -0.36
C ASP A 383 -20.10 -4.13 -0.28
N GLU A 384 -19.27 -5.14 -0.55
CA GLU A 384 -19.69 -6.55 -0.49
C GLU A 384 -20.01 -7.01 0.94
N LEU A 385 -19.27 -6.53 1.95
CA LEU A 385 -19.54 -6.86 3.35
C LEU A 385 -20.89 -6.30 3.79
N LEU A 386 -21.20 -5.05 3.43
CA LEU A 386 -22.42 -4.36 3.85
C LEU A 386 -23.67 -4.80 3.07
N LYS A 387 -23.55 -5.61 2.01
CA LYS A 387 -24.71 -6.25 1.36
C LYS A 387 -25.33 -7.35 2.23
N PRO A 388 -26.66 -7.57 2.15
CA PRO A 388 -27.33 -8.64 2.87
C PRO A 388 -26.71 -10.02 2.61
N TYR A 389 -26.74 -10.89 3.62
CA TYR A 389 -26.36 -12.28 3.50
C TYR A 389 -27.55 -13.11 3.02
N LYS A 390 -27.36 -13.86 1.93
CA LYS A 390 -28.35 -14.84 1.45
C LYS A 390 -28.04 -16.21 2.04
N SER A 391 -28.89 -16.67 2.96
CA SER A 391 -28.78 -18.03 3.49
C SER A 391 -29.19 -19.06 2.43
N ASN A 392 -28.79 -20.33 2.60
CA ASN A 392 -29.15 -21.43 1.68
C ASN A 392 -30.67 -21.61 1.50
N ARG A 393 -31.49 -21.07 2.41
CA ARG A 393 -32.96 -21.12 2.34
C ARG A 393 -33.57 -19.93 1.58
N GLY A 394 -32.74 -19.08 0.96
CA GLY A 394 -33.16 -17.89 0.21
C GLY A 394 -33.54 -16.69 1.08
N LYS A 395 -33.53 -16.82 2.42
CA LYS A 395 -33.78 -15.68 3.33
C LYS A 395 -32.59 -14.73 3.33
N GLU A 396 -32.88 -13.45 3.11
CA GLU A 396 -31.92 -12.35 3.25
C GLU A 396 -31.81 -11.91 4.71
N HIS A 397 -30.56 -11.72 5.15
CA HIS A 397 -30.22 -11.26 6.49
C HIS A 397 -29.39 -9.97 6.37
N HIS A 398 -29.91 -8.87 6.90
CA HIS A 398 -29.15 -7.64 7.03
C HIS A 398 -28.23 -7.72 8.25
N LEU A 399 -27.04 -7.16 8.12
CA LEU A 399 -26.13 -6.98 9.26
C LEU A 399 -26.60 -5.81 10.10
N ASN A 400 -26.67 -5.98 11.42
CA ASN A 400 -26.99 -4.90 12.36
C ASN A 400 -25.75 -4.02 12.63
N VAL A 401 -25.29 -3.29 11.62
CA VAL A 401 -24.07 -2.46 11.70
C VAL A 401 -24.34 -1.15 12.44
N ILE A 402 -23.70 -0.99 13.60
CA ILE A 402 -23.79 0.21 14.45
C ILE A 402 -22.70 1.23 14.11
N SER A 403 -21.48 0.76 13.85
CA SER A 403 -20.38 1.65 13.47
C SER A 403 -19.36 1.02 12.54
N VAL A 404 -18.69 1.86 11.75
CA VAL A 404 -17.52 1.49 10.94
C VAL A 404 -16.35 2.39 11.33
N SER A 405 -15.25 1.79 11.75
CA SER A 405 -14.03 2.50 12.17
C SER A 405 -12.87 2.18 11.24
N ILE A 406 -12.20 3.19 10.71
CA ILE A 406 -11.06 3.06 9.83
C ILE A 406 -9.85 3.72 10.50
N MET A 407 -8.88 2.90 10.88
CA MET A 407 -7.55 3.35 11.23
C MET A 407 -6.62 3.12 10.03
N GLY A 408 -5.66 4.00 9.79
CA GLY A 408 -4.71 3.83 8.69
C GLY A 408 -3.37 4.54 8.89
N LYS A 409 -2.44 4.25 7.98
CA LYS A 409 -1.22 5.05 7.81
C LYS A 409 -1.48 6.14 6.78
N ALA A 410 -0.92 7.31 6.99
CA ALA A 410 -1.05 8.41 6.05
C ALA A 410 0.21 9.27 6.04
N GLY A 411 0.43 9.99 4.94
CA GLY A 411 1.39 11.09 4.93
C GLY A 411 0.76 12.31 5.60
N ILE A 412 1.51 12.97 6.48
CA ILE A 412 1.06 14.20 7.17
C ILE A 412 1.60 15.45 6.48
N LEU A 413 0.79 16.49 6.37
CA LEU A 413 1.21 17.78 5.77
C LEU A 413 1.56 18.82 6.84
N ASP A 414 0.96 18.74 8.03
CA ASP A 414 1.21 19.64 9.15
C ASP A 414 1.60 18.84 10.40
N GLY A 415 2.85 18.35 10.47
CA GLY A 415 3.31 17.56 11.61
C GLY A 415 4.45 16.60 11.27
N LYS A 416 4.68 15.63 12.16
CA LYS A 416 5.82 14.70 12.08
C LYS A 416 5.36 13.24 12.13
N LYS A 417 6.27 12.33 11.76
CA LYS A 417 6.06 10.87 11.89
C LYS A 417 5.58 10.53 13.31
N GLY A 418 4.50 9.75 13.40
CA GLY A 418 3.87 9.35 14.66
C GLY A 418 2.75 10.26 15.16
N ASP A 419 2.59 11.48 14.63
CA ASP A 419 1.43 12.33 14.93
C ASP A 419 0.14 11.75 14.33
N ILE A 420 -1.02 12.18 14.84
CA ILE A 420 -2.33 11.64 14.46
C ILE A 420 -3.15 12.68 13.69
N MET A 421 -3.87 12.23 12.66
CA MET A 421 -4.79 13.01 11.85
C MET A 421 -6.21 12.47 12.03
N ILE A 422 -7.16 13.34 12.34
CA ILE A 422 -8.60 13.04 12.44
C ILE A 422 -9.31 13.77 11.30
N PRO A 423 -9.75 13.07 10.24
CA PRO A 423 -10.41 13.73 9.12
C PRO A 423 -11.82 14.21 9.47
N SER A 424 -12.20 15.33 8.85
CA SER A 424 -13.59 15.79 8.73
C SER A 424 -14.23 15.47 7.38
N ALA A 425 -13.40 15.19 6.36
CA ALA A 425 -13.83 14.79 5.02
C ALA A 425 -12.71 14.03 4.30
N HIS A 426 -13.08 13.29 3.25
CA HIS A 426 -12.16 12.77 2.24
C HIS A 426 -12.41 13.45 0.88
N ILE A 427 -11.37 14.09 0.34
CA ILE A 427 -11.34 14.66 -1.01
C ILE A 427 -10.79 13.59 -1.93
N PHE A 428 -11.49 13.24 -3.00
CA PHE A 428 -11.02 12.18 -3.90
C PHE A 428 -10.26 12.74 -5.10
N GLU A 429 -8.94 12.53 -5.11
CA GLU A 429 -8.05 13.09 -6.13
C GLU A 429 -8.42 12.64 -7.54
N GLY A 430 -8.36 13.57 -8.50
CA GLY A 430 -8.65 13.29 -9.91
C GLY A 430 -10.15 13.14 -10.21
N THR A 431 -11.02 13.42 -9.24
CA THR A 431 -12.48 13.43 -9.42
C THR A 431 -13.09 14.70 -8.81
N ALA A 432 -14.39 14.90 -9.02
CA ALA A 432 -15.16 15.93 -8.32
C ALA A 432 -15.80 15.41 -7.01
N ASP A 433 -15.55 14.15 -6.65
CA ASP A 433 -16.19 13.49 -5.52
C ASP A 433 -15.52 13.92 -4.20
N ASN A 434 -16.35 14.30 -3.24
CA ASN A 434 -15.92 14.70 -1.90
C ASN A 434 -16.89 14.13 -0.87
N TYR A 435 -16.34 13.62 0.23
CA TYR A 435 -17.09 12.85 1.23
C TYR A 435 -16.93 13.49 2.61
N PRO A 436 -17.75 14.48 2.98
CA PRO A 436 -17.80 15.01 4.34
C PRO A 436 -18.58 14.09 5.29
N PHE A 437 -18.17 14.01 6.55
CA PHE A 437 -18.85 13.18 7.56
C PHE A 437 -18.62 13.69 8.98
N GLU A 438 -19.52 13.26 9.88
CA GLU A 438 -19.36 13.49 11.32
C GLU A 438 -18.52 12.37 11.95
N ASN A 439 -17.23 12.66 12.14
CA ASN A 439 -16.31 11.74 12.78
C ASN A 439 -16.57 11.66 14.30
N GLN A 440 -16.76 10.46 14.82
CA GLN A 440 -17.02 10.26 16.26
C GLN A 440 -15.75 10.38 17.13
N LEU A 441 -14.59 10.47 16.49
CA LEU A 441 -13.33 10.84 17.12
C LEU A 441 -13.09 12.35 16.97
N SER A 442 -12.52 12.94 18.01
CA SER A 442 -12.12 14.33 18.09
C SER A 442 -10.70 14.44 18.65
N LYS A 443 -10.05 15.60 18.46
CA LYS A 443 -8.72 15.86 19.03
C LYS A 443 -8.64 15.56 20.52
N LYS A 444 -9.70 15.94 21.25
CA LYS A 444 -9.82 15.75 22.70
C LYS A 444 -9.76 14.29 23.14
N ASP A 445 -10.28 13.38 22.30
CA ASP A 445 -10.25 11.95 22.61
C ASP A 445 -8.81 11.42 22.69
N LEU A 446 -7.84 12.05 22.03
CA LEU A 446 -6.44 11.64 21.97
C LEU A 446 -5.49 12.53 22.80
N GLU A 447 -6.04 13.46 23.59
CA GLU A 447 -5.25 14.21 24.57
C GLU A 447 -4.68 13.28 25.65
N GLY A 448 -3.53 13.63 26.22
CA GLY A 448 -2.87 12.86 27.28
C GLY A 448 -2.00 11.69 26.80
N PHE A 449 -2.09 11.28 25.53
CA PHE A 449 -1.16 10.30 24.96
C PHE A 449 0.21 10.91 24.62
N GLY A 450 0.41 12.22 24.72
CA GLY A 450 1.67 12.87 24.36
C GLY A 450 2.02 12.72 22.89
N LEU A 451 1.00 12.78 22.03
CA LEU A 451 1.08 12.81 20.58
C LEU A 451 0.41 14.10 20.10
N LYS A 452 0.90 14.72 19.03
CA LYS A 452 0.16 15.82 18.43
C LYS A 452 -0.96 15.25 17.57
N VAL A 453 -2.08 15.97 17.57
CA VAL A 453 -3.28 15.58 16.84
C VAL A 453 -3.70 16.76 15.97
N TYR A 454 -4.03 16.49 14.72
CA TYR A 454 -4.47 17.46 13.72
C TYR A 454 -5.86 17.06 13.20
N ASP A 455 -6.68 18.03 12.83
CA ASP A 455 -8.04 17.83 12.32
C ASP A 455 -8.25 18.71 11.09
N GLY A 456 -8.98 18.19 10.10
CA GLY A 456 -9.13 18.82 8.78
C GLY A 456 -9.50 17.81 7.71
N ALA A 457 -9.47 18.22 6.44
CA ALA A 457 -9.73 17.30 5.34
C ALA A 457 -8.53 16.38 5.08
N MET A 458 -8.80 15.17 4.60
CA MET A 458 -7.78 14.27 4.06
C MET A 458 -7.99 14.12 2.55
N ILE A 459 -6.91 13.95 1.79
CA ILE A 459 -6.99 13.58 0.38
C ILE A 459 -6.79 12.08 0.21
N SER A 460 -7.69 11.43 -0.52
CA SER A 460 -7.53 10.06 -1.00
C SER A 460 -6.88 10.11 -2.38
N VAL A 461 -5.61 9.73 -2.46
CA VAL A 461 -4.80 9.79 -3.69
C VAL A 461 -4.94 8.51 -4.50
N LEU A 462 -4.71 8.62 -5.81
CA LEU A 462 -4.82 7.46 -6.72
C LEU A 462 -3.64 6.47 -6.59
N GLY A 463 -2.53 6.91 -6.01
CA GLY A 463 -1.34 6.09 -5.78
C GLY A 463 -0.33 6.80 -4.90
N THR A 464 0.42 6.03 -4.09
CA THR A 464 1.45 6.57 -3.17
C THR A 464 2.60 7.28 -3.87
N SER A 465 2.73 7.14 -5.19
CA SER A 465 3.91 7.55 -5.95
C SER A 465 3.66 8.70 -6.93
N LEU A 466 2.50 9.35 -6.84
CA LEU A 466 2.06 10.39 -7.78
C LEU A 466 2.06 11.80 -7.18
N GLN A 467 2.60 11.96 -5.98
CA GLN A 467 2.56 13.23 -5.25
C GLN A 467 3.88 13.99 -5.38
N ASN A 468 3.80 15.32 -5.42
CA ASN A 468 4.93 16.23 -5.35
C ASN A 468 4.62 17.41 -4.40
N LYS A 469 5.63 18.18 -4.03
CA LYS A 469 5.45 19.28 -3.08
C LYS A 469 4.46 20.33 -3.55
N ASP A 470 4.50 20.70 -4.83
CA ASP A 470 3.67 21.76 -5.40
C ASP A 470 2.15 21.48 -5.21
N ILE A 471 1.71 20.24 -5.50
CA ILE A 471 0.30 19.87 -5.35
C ILE A 471 -0.10 19.71 -3.87
N LEU A 472 0.80 19.17 -3.05
CA LEU A 472 0.53 18.98 -1.63
C LEU A 472 0.47 20.31 -0.88
N GLU A 473 1.36 21.26 -1.20
CA GLU A 473 1.31 22.63 -0.69
C GLU A 473 0.04 23.35 -1.13
N PHE A 474 -0.45 23.11 -2.35
CA PHE A 474 -1.72 23.66 -2.80
C PHE A 474 -2.89 23.13 -1.95
N PHE A 475 -2.99 21.81 -1.76
CA PHE A 475 -4.06 21.23 -0.94
C PHE A 475 -3.99 21.68 0.53
N HIS A 476 -2.78 21.82 1.05
CA HIS A 476 -2.56 22.26 2.42
C HIS A 476 -2.88 23.74 2.64
N ASN A 477 -2.33 24.64 1.80
CA ASN A 477 -2.39 26.09 2.00
C ASN A 477 -3.65 26.76 1.41
N SER A 478 -4.46 26.01 0.66
CA SER A 478 -5.73 26.52 0.10
C SER A 478 -6.89 26.34 1.07
N THR A 479 -8.08 26.76 0.65
CA THR A 479 -9.33 26.58 1.41
C THR A 479 -9.73 25.12 1.61
N TRP A 480 -9.07 24.17 0.92
CA TRP A 480 -9.25 22.75 1.18
C TRP A 480 -8.74 22.34 2.57
N ASN A 481 -7.74 23.06 3.11
CA ASN A 481 -7.18 22.84 4.45
C ASN A 481 -6.86 21.35 4.72
N VAL A 482 -6.16 20.73 3.77
CA VAL A 482 -5.82 19.30 3.85
C VAL A 482 -4.70 19.11 4.86
N ILE A 483 -4.90 18.19 5.80
CA ILE A 483 -3.94 17.87 6.86
C ILE A 483 -3.06 16.65 6.55
N GLY A 484 -3.46 15.85 5.57
CA GLY A 484 -2.78 14.61 5.21
C GLY A 484 -3.37 13.90 4.01
N LEU A 485 -2.74 12.80 3.62
CA LEU A 485 -3.05 12.03 2.43
C LEU A 485 -2.94 10.52 2.67
N GLU A 486 -3.84 9.78 2.05
CA GLU A 486 -4.00 8.32 2.17
C GLU A 486 -4.63 7.76 0.88
N MET A 487 -4.97 6.47 0.80
CA MET A 487 -5.43 5.86 -0.46
C MET A 487 -6.82 5.21 -0.38
N GLU A 488 -7.46 5.15 0.79
CA GLU A 488 -8.61 4.27 1.03
C GLU A 488 -9.88 5.00 1.51
N GLY A 489 -9.76 6.19 2.09
CA GLY A 489 -10.78 6.85 2.89
C GLY A 489 -12.04 7.17 2.11
N ALA A 490 -11.87 7.81 0.95
CA ALA A 490 -12.95 8.06 -0.01
C ALA A 490 -13.62 6.76 -0.49
N HIS A 491 -12.84 5.70 -0.72
CA HIS A 491 -13.36 4.39 -1.13
C HIS A 491 -14.23 3.74 -0.04
N TYR A 492 -13.76 3.74 1.20
CA TYR A 492 -14.55 3.27 2.34
C TYR A 492 -15.81 4.11 2.53
N HIS A 493 -15.70 5.44 2.52
CA HIS A 493 -16.85 6.30 2.77
C HIS A 493 -17.90 6.19 1.66
N LYS A 494 -17.47 6.06 0.40
CA LYS A 494 -18.35 5.76 -0.73
C LYS A 494 -19.18 4.49 -0.51
N ALA A 495 -18.57 3.41 -0.03
CA ALA A 495 -19.27 2.16 0.27
C ALA A 495 -20.25 2.32 1.45
N ILE A 496 -19.80 2.94 2.55
CA ILE A 496 -20.61 3.17 3.77
C ILE A 496 -21.83 4.06 3.45
N GLN A 497 -21.63 5.16 2.74
CA GLN A 497 -22.69 6.08 2.32
C GLN A 497 -23.66 5.39 1.36
N SER A 498 -23.17 4.62 0.40
CA SER A 498 -24.02 3.87 -0.53
C SER A 498 -24.89 2.87 0.22
N ALA A 499 -24.33 2.14 1.18
CA ALA A 499 -25.07 1.15 1.98
C ALA A 499 -26.08 1.78 2.94
N SER A 500 -25.73 2.88 3.60
CA SER A 500 -26.55 3.51 4.67
C SER A 500 -27.57 4.53 4.16
N LYS A 501 -27.27 5.27 3.09
CA LYS A 501 -28.09 6.40 2.61
C LYS A 501 -28.83 6.13 1.31
N ILE A 502 -28.32 5.24 0.46
CA ILE A 502 -28.90 4.98 -0.88
C ILE A 502 -29.59 3.62 -0.93
N ARG A 503 -28.85 2.54 -0.60
CA ARG A 503 -29.36 1.17 -0.68
C ARG A 503 -30.19 0.76 0.54
N GLY A 504 -29.98 1.41 1.69
CA GLY A 504 -30.66 1.08 2.94
C GLY A 504 -30.32 -0.31 3.48
N ASN A 505 -29.12 -0.83 3.16
CA ASN A 505 -28.68 -2.15 3.61
C ASN A 505 -28.29 -2.15 5.10
N ILE A 506 -27.86 -1.00 5.62
CA ILE A 506 -27.53 -0.76 7.03
C ILE A 506 -28.20 0.51 7.53
N SER A 507 -28.15 0.76 8.83
CA SER A 507 -28.71 1.96 9.45
C SER A 507 -28.19 3.25 8.82
N ALA A 508 -29.11 4.18 8.53
CA ALA A 508 -28.77 5.52 8.09
C ALA A 508 -27.99 6.32 9.17
N ASN A 509 -28.03 5.88 10.42
CA ASN A 509 -27.34 6.49 11.56
C ASN A 509 -26.05 5.75 11.93
N VAL A 510 -25.48 4.96 11.01
CA VAL A 510 -24.20 4.29 11.23
C VAL A 510 -23.14 5.31 11.63
N LYS A 511 -22.46 5.04 12.74
CA LYS A 511 -21.40 5.89 13.28
C LYS A 511 -20.09 5.63 12.55
N VAL A 512 -19.33 6.67 12.23
CA VAL A 512 -18.01 6.51 11.59
C VAL A 512 -16.88 7.07 12.45
N CYS A 513 -15.80 6.30 12.58
CA CYS A 513 -14.56 6.75 13.22
C CYS A 513 -13.45 6.67 12.18
N TYR A 514 -12.79 7.79 11.89
CA TYR A 514 -11.60 7.78 11.05
C TYR A 514 -10.44 8.39 11.82
N ALA A 515 -9.28 7.74 11.78
CA ALA A 515 -8.04 8.31 12.29
C ALA A 515 -6.83 7.70 11.59
N TYR A 516 -5.83 8.52 11.32
CA TYR A 516 -4.61 8.09 10.65
C TYR A 516 -3.41 8.50 11.47
N TYR A 517 -2.37 7.67 11.47
CA TYR A 517 -1.09 8.04 12.06
C TYR A 517 -0.04 8.27 10.97
N ALA A 518 0.75 9.32 11.17
CA ALA A 518 1.71 9.81 10.19
C ALA A 518 2.83 8.79 9.97
N SER A 519 2.92 8.22 8.76
CA SER A 519 4.04 7.36 8.35
C SER A 519 5.25 8.15 7.86
N ASP A 520 4.99 9.32 7.31
CA ASP A 520 5.93 10.18 6.61
C ASP A 520 5.36 11.59 6.51
N ASN A 521 6.24 12.55 6.20
CA ASN A 521 5.84 13.90 5.80
C ASN A 521 6.38 14.14 4.39
N PRO A 522 5.53 14.11 3.34
CA PRO A 522 5.98 14.28 1.96
C PRO A 522 6.39 15.70 1.58
N LEU A 523 6.15 16.71 2.42
CA LEU A 523 6.66 18.07 2.22
C LEU A 523 8.12 18.21 2.69
N GLU A 524 8.54 17.38 3.64
CA GLU A 524 9.92 17.33 4.14
C GLU A 524 10.81 16.43 3.25
N THR A 525 11.83 17.03 2.62
CA THR A 525 12.80 16.29 1.80
C THR A 525 13.48 15.19 2.62
N GLY A 526 13.54 13.98 2.07
CA GLY A 526 14.18 12.85 2.76
C GLY A 526 13.34 12.23 3.88
N SER A 527 12.09 12.69 4.08
CA SER A 527 11.13 12.11 5.05
C SER A 527 10.03 11.27 4.38
N THR A 528 10.09 11.04 3.07
CA THR A 528 9.08 10.29 2.27
C THR A 528 9.07 8.78 2.57
N LEU A 529 8.09 8.03 2.04
CA LEU A 529 8.08 6.55 2.13
C LEU A 529 9.35 5.84 1.61
N ALA A 530 10.15 6.49 0.76
CA ALA A 530 11.44 5.95 0.31
C ALA A 530 12.54 6.05 1.38
N SER A 531 12.34 6.84 2.44
CA SER A 531 13.32 7.09 3.51
C SER A 531 13.37 6.03 4.61
N GLY A 532 12.41 5.10 4.66
CA GLY A 532 12.38 4.00 5.63
C GLY A 532 11.03 3.80 6.32
N GLY A 533 10.92 2.68 7.07
CA GLY A 533 9.70 2.31 7.79
C GLY A 533 9.49 3.08 9.10
N LEU A 534 8.29 2.96 9.67
CA LEU A 534 7.90 3.70 10.88
C LEU A 534 8.55 3.19 12.18
N GLY A 535 9.08 1.97 12.19
CA GLY A 535 9.68 1.36 13.38
C GLY A 535 8.75 1.36 14.60
N THR A 536 9.35 1.54 15.79
CA THR A 536 8.63 1.63 17.07
C THR A 536 7.81 2.92 17.22
N THR A 537 8.14 3.98 16.48
CA THR A 537 7.39 5.26 16.49
C THR A 537 5.93 5.08 16.11
N GLY A 538 5.61 4.06 15.32
CA GLY A 538 4.24 3.73 14.94
C GLY A 538 3.40 3.04 16.00
N VAL A 539 4.01 2.46 17.04
CA VAL A 539 3.30 1.64 18.04
C VAL A 539 2.34 2.52 18.84
N LYS A 540 2.87 3.55 19.49
CA LYS A 540 2.10 4.43 20.37
C LYS A 540 0.85 5.04 19.72
N PRO A 541 0.91 5.67 18.53
CA PRO A 541 -0.30 6.21 17.89
C PRO A 541 -1.29 5.12 17.47
N THR A 542 -0.81 3.96 17.02
CA THR A 542 -1.68 2.82 16.66
C THR A 542 -2.54 2.39 17.85
N TYR A 543 -1.93 2.22 19.02
CA TYR A 543 -2.65 1.81 20.23
C TYR A 543 -3.51 2.93 20.81
N ALA A 544 -3.08 4.20 20.76
CA ALA A 544 -3.90 5.33 21.20
C ALA A 544 -5.21 5.43 20.40
N ILE A 545 -5.15 5.34 19.07
CA ILE A 545 -6.34 5.34 18.20
C ILE A 545 -7.21 4.11 18.50
N THR A 546 -6.60 2.93 18.61
CA THR A 546 -7.31 1.67 18.86
C THR A 546 -8.09 1.69 20.17
N GLN A 547 -7.45 2.13 21.26
CA GLN A 547 -8.10 2.24 22.57
C GLN A 547 -9.31 3.18 22.50
N LYS A 548 -9.19 4.33 21.80
CA LYS A 548 -10.32 5.25 21.67
C LYS A 548 -11.44 4.74 20.78
N ILE A 549 -11.13 4.03 19.70
CA ILE A 549 -12.16 3.32 18.91
C ILE A 549 -12.91 2.32 19.78
N LEU A 550 -12.20 1.50 20.56
CA LEU A 550 -12.82 0.50 21.44
C LEU A 550 -13.64 1.14 22.57
N GLU A 551 -13.13 2.21 23.20
CA GLU A 551 -13.87 2.99 24.17
C GLU A 551 -15.19 3.52 23.58
N LYS A 552 -15.19 4.04 22.35
CA LYS A 552 -16.43 4.51 21.71
C LYS A 552 -17.38 3.34 21.43
N ILE A 553 -16.87 2.24 20.87
CA ILE A 553 -17.66 1.04 20.55
C ILE A 553 -18.39 0.50 21.78
N PHE A 554 -17.74 0.40 22.94
CA PHE A 554 -18.37 -0.12 24.17
C PHE A 554 -19.32 0.87 24.88
N ASN A 555 -19.44 2.09 24.34
CA ASN A 555 -20.31 3.15 24.84
C ASN A 555 -21.40 3.57 23.84
N TYR A 556 -21.49 2.92 22.68
CA TYR A 556 -22.42 3.27 21.61
C TYR A 556 -23.84 2.79 21.78
#